data_AF-A0A9X9A4S2-F1
#
_entry.id   AF-A0A9X9A4S2-F1
#
_cell.length_a   1.000
_cell.length_b   1.000
_cell.length_c   1.000
_cell.angle_alpha   90.00
_cell.angle_beta   90.00
_cell.angle_gamma   90.00
#
_symmetry.space_group_name_H-M   'P 1'
#
loop_
_entity.id
_entity.type
_entity.pdbx_description
1 polymer ?
#
loop_
_entity_poly.entity_id
_entity_poly.type
_entity_poly.pdbx_seq_one_letter_code
_entity_poly.pdbx_strand_id
1 'polypeptide(L)'
;IVSLIDLDDRNQHARLQEERSRMTNHVFPLGQWPLFELKAFLLKEDTYLLCFRYDALLMDGASMNIVGQDLLHYYYKPNQKLESLSFDFQDYMFIYDEMEQSEEYKTAKDYWTSKLPDFPFAPSLLLKKDPAEIATPKFQSLTKILDNKKWTKLRKLAQEKEVTPSALLCTIYGDVLAYWSNQRRL
;
A
#
# COMPACT_ATOMS: atom_id res chain seq x y z
N ILE A 1 -13.63 15.16 -15.26
CA ILE A 1 -12.34 15.80 -15.58
C ILE A 1 -12.43 17.26 -15.14
N VAL A 2 -11.41 17.78 -14.47
CA VAL A 2 -11.35 19.20 -14.07
C VAL A 2 -10.31 19.89 -14.95
N SER A 3 -10.73 20.94 -15.67
CA SER A 3 -9.80 21.71 -16.51
C SER A 3 -9.01 22.70 -15.65
N LEU A 4 -7.67 22.67 -15.77
CA LEU A 4 -6.76 23.65 -15.21
C LEU A 4 -5.96 24.38 -16.31
N ILE A 5 -6.29 24.14 -17.59
CA ILE A 5 -5.52 24.63 -18.75
C ILE A 5 -5.46 26.17 -18.82
N ASP A 6 -6.48 26.85 -18.30
CA ASP A 6 -6.58 28.32 -18.30
C ASP A 6 -5.78 28.97 -17.14
N LEU A 7 -5.20 28.17 -16.25
CA LEU A 7 -4.38 28.64 -15.13
C LEU A 7 -2.90 28.59 -15.51
N ASP A 8 -2.13 29.58 -15.02
CA ASP A 8 -0.68 29.51 -15.04
C ASP A 8 -0.13 28.37 -14.17
N ASP A 9 1.14 27.97 -14.40
CA ASP A 9 1.79 26.85 -13.70
C ASP A 9 1.73 26.96 -12.16
N ARG A 10 1.81 28.18 -11.62
CA ARG A 10 1.77 28.42 -10.17
C ARG A 10 0.39 28.14 -9.62
N ASN A 11 -0.64 28.63 -10.29
CA ASN A 11 -2.04 28.44 -9.91
C ASN A 11 -2.50 27.00 -10.14
N GLN A 12 -2.02 26.33 -11.20
CA GLN A 12 -2.20 24.88 -11.38
C GLN A 12 -1.60 24.12 -10.19
N HIS A 13 -0.34 24.40 -9.83
CA HIS A 13 0.32 23.73 -8.72
C HIS A 13 -0.41 23.93 -7.39
N ALA A 14 -0.81 25.17 -7.09
CA ALA A 14 -1.56 25.49 -5.87
C ALA A 14 -2.86 24.67 -5.79
N ARG A 15 -3.62 24.61 -6.90
CA ARG A 15 -4.85 23.83 -6.97
C ARG A 15 -4.62 22.33 -6.78
N LEU A 16 -3.56 21.79 -7.37
CA LEU A 16 -3.20 20.37 -7.22
C LEU A 16 -2.80 20.02 -5.79
N GLN A 17 -2.11 20.91 -5.06
CA GLN A 17 -1.77 20.70 -3.65
C GLN A 17 -2.99 20.76 -2.73
N GLU A 18 -3.92 21.68 -3.01
CA GLU A 18 -5.21 21.75 -2.30
C GLU A 18 -5.99 20.45 -2.49
N GLU A 19 -6.13 19.99 -3.74
CA GLU A 19 -6.85 18.76 -4.07
C GLU A 19 -6.17 17.52 -3.47
N ARG A 20 -4.83 17.43 -3.52
CA ARG A 20 -4.08 16.38 -2.83
C ARG A 20 -4.39 16.37 -1.34
N SER A 21 -4.34 17.54 -0.69
CA SER A 21 -4.62 17.66 0.74
C SER A 21 -6.05 17.25 1.08
N ARG A 22 -7.03 17.67 0.29
CA ARG A 22 -8.44 17.25 0.45
C ARG A 22 -8.58 15.74 0.30
N MET A 23 -8.01 15.17 -0.75
CA MET A 23 -8.08 13.74 -1.06
C MET A 23 -7.40 12.87 0.00
N THR A 24 -6.25 13.28 0.52
CA THR A 24 -5.50 12.54 1.56
C THR A 24 -6.17 12.61 2.93
N ASN A 25 -6.80 13.73 3.30
CA ASN A 25 -7.47 13.87 4.60
C ASN A 25 -8.94 13.39 4.59
N HIS A 26 -9.48 13.01 3.43
CA HIS A 26 -10.86 12.53 3.33
C HIS A 26 -10.99 11.10 3.84
N VAL A 27 -11.83 10.91 4.85
CA VAL A 27 -12.27 9.59 5.33
C VAL A 27 -13.57 9.21 4.62
N PHE A 28 -13.63 8.02 4.02
CA PHE A 28 -14.85 7.54 3.37
C PHE A 28 -15.91 7.18 4.42
N PRO A 29 -17.17 7.65 4.27
CA PRO A 29 -18.24 7.27 5.19
C PRO A 29 -18.54 5.77 5.10
N LEU A 30 -18.64 5.10 6.25
CA LEU A 30 -19.06 3.70 6.30
C LEU A 30 -20.50 3.55 5.78
N GLY A 31 -20.77 2.45 5.07
CA GLY A 31 -22.08 2.16 4.49
C GLY A 31 -22.44 3.00 3.25
N GLN A 32 -21.53 3.83 2.74
CA GLN A 32 -21.73 4.59 1.51
C GLN A 32 -20.74 4.15 0.42
N TRP A 33 -21.24 4.01 -0.80
CA TRP A 33 -20.44 3.69 -1.98
C TRP A 33 -20.26 4.93 -2.86
N PRO A 34 -19.09 5.14 -3.51
CA PRO A 34 -17.89 4.29 -3.53
C PRO A 34 -16.89 4.58 -2.42
N LEU A 35 -16.07 3.58 -2.09
CA LEU A 35 -14.88 3.70 -1.22
C LEU A 35 -13.59 4.02 -2.01
N PHE A 36 -13.73 4.66 -3.17
CA PHE A 36 -12.62 5.10 -4.01
C PHE A 36 -12.96 6.41 -4.71
N GLU A 37 -11.92 7.09 -5.19
CA GLU A 37 -12.06 8.30 -6.01
C GLU A 37 -11.04 8.26 -7.15
N LEU A 38 -11.52 8.36 -8.39
CA LEU A 38 -10.70 8.52 -9.60
C LEU A 38 -10.98 9.90 -10.20
N LYS A 39 -9.97 10.76 -10.23
CA LYS A 39 -10.09 12.16 -10.69
C LYS A 39 -8.98 12.49 -11.67
N ALA A 40 -9.33 13.13 -12.78
CA ALA A 40 -8.38 13.61 -13.78
C ALA A 40 -8.40 15.13 -13.85
N PHE A 41 -7.21 15.74 -13.86
CA PHE A 41 -6.99 17.17 -14.07
C PHE A 41 -6.31 17.39 -15.42
N LEU A 42 -6.94 18.16 -16.30
CA LEU A 42 -6.36 18.57 -17.59
C LEU A 42 -5.40 19.73 -17.33
N LEU A 43 -4.10 19.52 -17.57
CA LEU A 43 -3.04 20.51 -17.35
C LEU A 43 -2.68 21.26 -18.64
N LYS A 44 -2.74 20.56 -19.77
CA LYS A 44 -2.52 21.03 -21.15
C LYS A 44 -3.43 20.21 -22.07
N GLU A 45 -3.57 20.61 -23.34
CA GLU A 45 -4.49 19.99 -24.32
C GLU A 45 -4.52 18.45 -24.27
N ASP A 46 -3.35 17.81 -24.21
CA ASP A 46 -3.22 16.34 -24.14
C ASP A 46 -2.46 15.84 -22.89
N THR A 47 -2.42 16.64 -21.82
CA THR A 47 -1.71 16.27 -20.59
C THR A 47 -2.64 16.25 -19.40
N TYR A 48 -2.78 15.08 -18.79
CA TYR A 48 -3.64 14.86 -17.63
C TYR A 48 -2.81 14.41 -16.42
N LEU A 49 -3.17 14.91 -15.24
CA LEU A 49 -2.80 14.27 -13.98
C LEU A 49 -3.98 13.41 -13.52
N LEU A 50 -3.75 12.10 -13.44
CA LEU A 50 -4.73 11.16 -12.89
C LEU A 50 -4.41 10.91 -11.41
N CYS A 51 -5.41 11.14 -10.56
CA CYS A 51 -5.37 10.87 -9.13
C CYS A 51 -6.32 9.73 -8.84
N PHE A 52 -5.80 8.67 -8.22
CA PHE A 52 -6.59 7.55 -7.75
C PHE A 52 -6.31 7.30 -6.26
N ARG A 53 -7.37 7.09 -5.48
CA ARG A 53 -7.29 6.67 -4.09
C ARG A 53 -8.43 5.71 -3.77
N TYR A 54 -8.21 4.88 -2.77
CA TYR A 54 -9.17 3.91 -2.27
C TYR A 54 -8.99 3.74 -0.76
N ASP A 55 -10.06 3.33 -0.08
CA ASP A 55 -9.98 2.89 1.31
C ASP A 55 -9.40 1.47 1.38
N ALA A 56 -8.50 1.19 2.33
CA ALA A 56 -7.92 -0.15 2.48
C ALA A 56 -8.95 -1.20 2.93
N LEU A 57 -10.11 -0.78 3.44
CA LEU A 57 -11.26 -1.67 3.67
C LEU A 57 -11.88 -2.21 2.38
N LEU A 58 -11.68 -1.53 1.25
CA LEU A 58 -12.23 -1.96 -0.05
C LEU A 58 -11.41 -3.08 -0.68
N MET A 59 -10.08 -2.92 -0.68
CA MET A 59 -9.16 -3.86 -1.34
C MET A 59 -7.72 -3.68 -0.86
N ASP A 60 -6.92 -4.74 -0.97
CA ASP A 60 -5.49 -4.69 -0.69
C ASP A 60 -4.66 -4.19 -1.91
N GLY A 61 -3.35 -4.10 -1.74
CA GLY A 61 -2.45 -3.67 -2.81
C GLY A 61 -2.33 -4.64 -3.99
N ALA A 62 -2.51 -5.95 -3.77
CA ALA A 62 -2.50 -6.95 -4.84
C ALA A 62 -3.77 -6.85 -5.68
N SER A 63 -4.94 -6.72 -5.04
CA SER A 63 -6.22 -6.45 -5.70
C SER A 63 -6.18 -5.15 -6.51
N MET A 64 -5.52 -4.10 -6.01
CA MET A 64 -5.36 -2.86 -6.79
C MET A 64 -4.55 -3.06 -8.07
N ASN A 65 -3.54 -3.96 -8.07
CA ASN A 65 -2.82 -4.30 -9.29
C ASN A 65 -3.73 -5.01 -10.30
N ILE A 66 -4.64 -5.89 -9.86
CA ILE A 66 -5.64 -6.54 -10.72
C ILE A 66 -6.56 -5.48 -11.34
N VAL A 67 -7.10 -4.57 -10.53
CA VAL A 67 -7.93 -3.46 -11.02
C VAL A 67 -7.19 -2.63 -12.07
N GLY A 68 -5.90 -2.33 -11.84
CA GLY A 68 -5.08 -1.62 -12.81
C GLY A 68 -4.85 -2.39 -14.11
N GLN A 69 -4.65 -3.70 -14.03
CA GLN A 69 -4.49 -4.58 -15.20
C GLN A 69 -5.78 -4.63 -16.02
N ASP A 70 -6.93 -4.83 -15.38
CA ASP A 70 -8.24 -4.90 -16.04
C ASP A 70 -8.62 -3.55 -16.65
N LEU A 71 -8.33 -2.44 -15.95
CA LEU A 71 -8.53 -1.09 -16.48
C LEU A 71 -7.73 -0.89 -17.77
N LEU A 72 -6.45 -1.28 -17.80
CA LEU A 72 -5.63 -1.18 -19.01
C LEU A 72 -6.09 -2.13 -20.10
N HIS A 73 -6.53 -3.35 -19.76
CA HIS A 73 -7.11 -4.29 -20.72
C HIS A 73 -8.31 -3.68 -21.43
N TYR A 74 -9.29 -3.16 -20.70
CA TYR A 74 -10.46 -2.52 -21.29
C TYR A 74 -10.15 -1.20 -21.99
N TYR A 75 -9.13 -0.46 -21.53
CA TYR A 75 -8.66 0.74 -22.22
C TYR A 75 -8.12 0.43 -23.62
N TYR A 76 -7.26 -0.59 -23.76
CA TYR A 76 -6.68 -0.95 -25.06
C TYR A 76 -7.59 -1.86 -25.91
N LYS A 77 -8.51 -2.61 -25.29
CA LYS A 77 -9.37 -3.59 -25.95
C LYS A 77 -10.82 -3.47 -25.47
N PRO A 78 -11.51 -2.35 -25.77
CA PRO A 78 -12.81 -2.03 -25.17
C PRO A 78 -13.92 -3.05 -25.46
N ASN A 79 -13.81 -3.80 -26.57
CA ASN A 79 -14.79 -4.79 -26.98
C ASN A 79 -14.43 -6.23 -26.55
N GLN A 80 -13.23 -6.46 -26.00
CA GLN A 80 -12.80 -7.79 -25.56
C GLN A 80 -13.15 -7.98 -24.08
N LYS A 81 -14.19 -8.77 -23.81
CA LYS A 81 -14.56 -9.15 -22.44
C LYS A 81 -13.50 -10.06 -21.82
N LEU A 82 -13.23 -9.84 -20.54
CA LEU A 82 -12.48 -10.79 -19.71
C LEU A 82 -13.35 -12.02 -19.40
N GLU A 83 -12.70 -13.11 -19.00
CA GLU A 83 -13.39 -14.30 -18.53
C GLU A 83 -14.18 -14.00 -17.25
N SER A 84 -15.37 -14.57 -17.12
CA SER A 84 -16.18 -14.42 -15.91
C SER A 84 -15.51 -15.13 -14.74
N LEU A 85 -15.47 -14.46 -13.59
CA LEU A 85 -15.02 -15.08 -12.35
C LEU A 85 -16.09 -16.04 -11.83
N SER A 86 -15.68 -17.23 -11.43
CA SER A 86 -16.54 -18.25 -10.82
C SER A 86 -16.47 -18.26 -9.29
N PHE A 87 -15.70 -17.34 -8.72
CA PHE A 87 -15.40 -17.25 -7.29
C PHE A 87 -15.32 -15.78 -6.91
N ASP A 88 -15.99 -15.39 -5.83
CA ASP A 88 -15.98 -14.03 -5.34
C ASP A 88 -15.40 -13.91 -3.91
N PHE A 89 -15.29 -12.68 -3.43
CA PHE A 89 -14.75 -12.43 -2.09
C PHE A 89 -15.69 -12.89 -0.97
N GLN A 90 -17.00 -12.99 -1.24
CA GLN A 90 -17.96 -13.51 -0.27
C GLN A 90 -17.76 -15.01 -0.07
N ASP A 91 -17.53 -15.77 -1.15
CA ASP A 91 -17.14 -17.18 -1.09
C ASP A 91 -15.87 -17.38 -0.26
N TYR A 92 -14.86 -16.53 -0.48
CA TYR A 92 -13.64 -16.53 0.33
C TYR A 92 -13.91 -16.29 1.81
N MET A 93 -14.80 -15.36 2.15
CA MET A 93 -15.12 -15.06 3.55
C MET A 93 -15.79 -16.23 4.26
N PHE A 94 -16.66 -16.98 3.58
CA PHE A 94 -17.22 -18.21 4.16
C PHE A 94 -16.13 -19.24 4.49
N ILE A 95 -15.17 -19.43 3.59
CA ILE A 95 -14.04 -20.33 3.82
C ILE A 95 -13.16 -19.80 4.96
N TYR A 96 -12.91 -18.48 5.00
CA TYR A 96 -12.11 -17.84 6.03
C TYR A 96 -12.68 -18.06 7.44
N ASP A 97 -14.00 -17.93 7.59
CA ASP A 97 -14.68 -18.17 8.86
C ASP A 97 -14.55 -19.65 9.31
N GLU A 98 -14.61 -20.60 8.38
CA GLU A 98 -14.38 -22.01 8.67
C GLU A 98 -12.92 -22.31 9.05
N MET A 99 -11.95 -21.59 8.47
CA MET A 99 -10.53 -21.77 8.75
C MET A 99 -10.17 -21.53 10.23
N GLU A 100 -10.88 -20.66 10.94
CA GLU A 100 -10.64 -20.42 12.37
C GLU A 100 -10.87 -21.67 13.24
N GLN A 101 -11.65 -22.63 12.75
CA GLN A 101 -11.96 -23.88 13.46
C GLN A 101 -11.00 -25.03 13.09
N SER A 102 -10.10 -24.80 12.12
CA SER A 102 -9.19 -25.83 11.59
C SER A 102 -8.06 -26.22 12.56
N GLU A 103 -7.47 -27.39 12.33
CA GLU A 103 -6.27 -27.83 13.05
C GLU A 103 -5.04 -26.97 12.67
N GLU A 104 -4.99 -26.47 11.43
CA GLU A 104 -3.98 -25.51 10.99
C GLU A 104 -4.03 -24.23 11.82
N TYR A 105 -5.22 -23.69 12.10
CA TYR A 105 -5.38 -22.51 12.95
C TYR A 105 -4.86 -22.77 14.36
N LYS A 106 -5.23 -23.91 14.97
CA LYS A 106 -4.74 -24.28 16.31
C LYS A 106 -3.21 -24.38 16.33
N THR A 107 -2.63 -25.05 15.33
CA THR A 107 -1.18 -25.20 15.20
C THR A 107 -0.48 -23.84 15.06
N ALA A 108 -1.02 -22.94 14.24
CA ALA A 108 -0.50 -21.59 14.09
C ALA A 108 -0.60 -20.78 15.39
N LYS A 109 -1.74 -20.89 16.10
CA LYS A 109 -1.96 -20.24 17.40
C LYS A 109 -0.98 -20.72 18.45
N ASP A 110 -0.75 -22.02 18.56
CA ASP A 110 0.20 -22.60 19.51
C ASP A 110 1.63 -22.15 19.20
N TYR A 111 2.01 -22.14 17.92
CA TYR A 111 3.29 -21.60 17.47
C TYR A 111 3.48 -20.13 17.89
N TRP A 112 2.53 -19.24 17.59
CA TRP A 112 2.66 -17.82 17.93
C TRP A 112 2.62 -17.58 19.44
N THR A 113 1.77 -18.31 20.16
CA THR A 113 1.69 -18.22 21.63
C THR A 113 2.99 -18.69 22.29
N SER A 114 3.63 -19.75 21.76
CA SER A 114 4.92 -20.23 22.27
C SER A 114 6.05 -19.21 22.12
N LYS A 115 5.97 -18.30 21.12
CA LYS A 115 6.97 -17.25 20.90
C LYS A 115 6.72 -16.00 21.72
N LEU A 116 5.48 -15.75 22.12
CA LEU A 116 5.07 -14.52 22.79
C LEU A 116 5.91 -14.18 24.05
N PRO A 117 6.26 -15.13 24.95
CA PRO A 117 7.03 -14.83 26.15
C PRO A 117 8.44 -14.25 25.89
N ASP A 118 9.05 -14.58 24.74
CA ASP A 118 10.40 -14.14 24.35
C ASP A 118 10.35 -13.24 23.09
N PHE A 119 9.17 -12.71 22.75
CA PHE A 119 9.04 -11.82 21.60
C PHE A 119 9.63 -10.45 21.94
N PRO A 120 10.52 -9.89 21.10
CA PRO A 120 11.15 -8.61 21.39
C PRO A 120 10.13 -7.47 21.35
N PHE A 121 10.41 -6.41 22.11
CA PHE A 121 9.68 -5.15 21.96
C PHE A 121 10.00 -4.51 20.62
N ALA A 122 9.05 -3.73 20.10
CA ALA A 122 9.24 -2.93 18.91
C ALA A 122 10.45 -1.97 19.05
N PRO A 123 11.08 -1.55 17.93
CA PRO A 123 12.16 -0.59 17.95
C PRO A 123 11.78 0.72 18.64
N SER A 124 12.50 1.10 19.70
CA SER A 124 12.34 2.35 20.45
C SER A 124 13.10 3.48 19.74
N LEU A 125 12.47 4.06 18.71
CA LEU A 125 13.03 5.19 17.98
C LEU A 125 12.94 6.48 18.80
N LEU A 126 13.83 7.44 18.49
CA LEU A 126 13.79 8.78 19.08
C LEU A 126 12.58 9.56 18.58
N LEU A 127 11.52 9.59 19.39
CA LEU A 127 10.29 10.29 19.07
C LEU A 127 10.38 11.77 19.47
N LYS A 128 9.74 12.64 18.69
CA LYS A 128 9.66 14.08 18.99
C LYS A 128 8.67 14.41 20.12
N LYS A 129 7.67 13.54 20.32
CA LYS A 129 6.66 13.59 21.37
C LYS A 129 6.02 12.22 21.54
N ASP A 130 5.31 12.03 22.64
CA ASP A 130 4.56 10.80 22.91
C ASP A 130 3.44 10.61 21.85
N PRO A 131 3.34 9.44 21.19
CA PRO A 131 2.23 9.11 20.31
C PRO A 131 0.84 9.30 20.94
N ALA A 132 0.71 9.14 22.27
CA ALA A 132 -0.55 9.36 22.99
C ALA A 132 -1.03 10.83 22.92
N GLU A 133 -0.12 11.78 22.67
CA GLU A 133 -0.42 13.21 22.49
C GLU A 133 -0.78 13.56 21.04
N ILE A 134 -1.00 12.57 20.17
CA ILE A 134 -1.35 12.77 18.77
C ILE A 134 -2.82 12.43 18.55
N ALA A 135 -3.68 13.46 18.53
CA ALA A 135 -5.11 13.29 18.28
C ALA A 135 -5.43 12.74 16.88
N THR A 136 -4.72 13.20 15.85
CA THR A 136 -4.90 12.71 14.48
C THR A 136 -3.55 12.64 13.77
N PRO A 137 -3.03 11.44 13.47
CA PRO A 137 -1.76 11.30 12.78
C PRO A 137 -1.86 11.78 11.34
N LYS A 138 -0.80 12.45 10.88
CA LYS A 138 -0.62 12.82 9.47
C LYS A 138 0.64 12.15 8.95
N PHE A 139 0.52 11.52 7.78
CA PHE A 139 1.62 10.79 7.17
C PHE A 139 2.36 11.68 6.16
N GLN A 140 3.67 11.48 6.07
CA GLN A 140 4.50 12.01 5.00
C GLN A 140 5.17 10.84 4.28
N SER A 141 5.25 10.92 2.95
CA SER A 141 5.84 9.86 2.13
C SER A 141 7.22 10.26 1.64
N LEU A 142 8.21 9.41 1.88
CA LEU A 142 9.55 9.52 1.30
C LEU A 142 9.73 8.37 0.29
N THR A 143 9.84 8.71 -0.99
CA THR A 143 9.94 7.73 -2.07
C THR A 143 11.31 7.75 -2.71
N LYS A 144 11.91 6.57 -2.87
CA LYS A 144 13.14 6.38 -3.65
C LYS A 144 12.95 5.22 -4.63
N ILE A 145 13.32 5.45 -5.89
CA ILE A 145 13.28 4.42 -6.93
C ILE A 145 14.68 3.84 -7.09
N LEU A 146 14.79 2.52 -6.92
CA LEU A 146 15.96 1.77 -7.37
C LEU A 146 15.79 1.47 -8.85
N ASP A 147 16.74 1.94 -9.66
CA ASP A 147 16.73 1.64 -11.08
C ASP A 147 16.86 0.12 -11.35
N ASN A 148 16.45 -0.30 -12.54
CA ASN A 148 16.41 -1.71 -12.91
C ASN A 148 17.80 -2.40 -12.83
N LYS A 149 18.89 -1.65 -13.09
CA LYS A 149 20.25 -2.20 -13.01
C LYS A 149 20.60 -2.54 -11.56
N LYS A 150 20.33 -1.65 -10.62
CA LYS A 150 20.54 -1.87 -9.18
C LYS A 150 19.64 -2.98 -8.65
N TRP A 151 18.35 -2.96 -9.00
CA TRP A 151 17.41 -3.98 -8.57
C TRP A 151 17.80 -5.39 -9.06
N THR A 152 18.25 -5.50 -10.31
CA THR A 152 18.72 -6.77 -10.87
C THR A 152 19.97 -7.29 -10.17
N LYS A 153 20.92 -6.41 -9.82
CA LYS A 153 22.09 -6.79 -9.01
C LYS A 153 21.70 -7.30 -7.62
N LEU A 154 20.76 -6.62 -6.94
CA LEU A 154 20.26 -7.05 -5.63
C LEU A 154 19.57 -8.41 -5.67
N ARG A 155 18.73 -8.65 -6.69
CA ARG A 155 18.08 -9.95 -6.88
C ARG A 155 19.10 -11.08 -7.11
N LYS A 156 20.12 -10.83 -7.93
CA LYS A 156 21.20 -11.80 -8.15
C LYS A 156 21.97 -12.10 -6.87
N LEU A 157 22.29 -11.07 -6.08
CA LEU A 157 22.95 -11.24 -4.78
C LEU A 157 22.09 -12.05 -3.80
N ALA A 158 20.78 -11.78 -3.72
CA ALA A 158 19.86 -12.55 -2.88
C ALA A 158 19.86 -14.03 -3.28
N GLN A 159 19.82 -14.31 -4.59
CA GLN A 159 19.88 -15.67 -5.13
C GLN A 159 21.22 -16.36 -4.82
N GLU A 160 22.36 -15.69 -5.02
CA GLU A 160 23.70 -16.19 -4.69
C GLU A 160 23.87 -16.49 -3.19
N LYS A 161 23.05 -15.87 -2.34
CA LYS A 161 23.01 -16.07 -0.88
C LYS A 161 21.85 -16.95 -0.42
N GLU A 162 21.11 -17.57 -1.35
CA GLU A 162 19.99 -18.46 -1.06
C GLU A 162 18.89 -17.84 -0.17
N VAL A 163 18.69 -16.52 -0.30
CA VAL A 163 17.65 -15.77 0.41
C VAL A 163 16.67 -15.12 -0.56
N THR A 164 15.46 -14.84 -0.08
CA THR A 164 14.49 -14.08 -0.87
C THR A 164 14.84 -12.59 -0.87
N PRO A 165 14.49 -11.82 -1.94
CA PRO A 165 14.64 -10.36 -1.92
C PRO A 165 13.89 -9.69 -0.76
N SER A 166 12.76 -10.25 -0.33
CA SER A 166 12.00 -9.77 0.82
C SER A 166 12.82 -9.90 2.12
N ALA A 167 13.39 -11.08 2.38
CA ALA A 167 14.26 -11.30 3.54
C ALA A 167 15.46 -10.36 3.52
N LEU A 168 16.15 -10.22 2.37
CA LEU A 168 17.30 -9.32 2.23
C LEU A 168 16.93 -7.86 2.57
N LEU A 169 15.82 -7.34 2.03
CA LEU A 169 15.39 -5.97 2.30
C LEU A 169 14.89 -5.79 3.74
N CYS A 170 14.22 -6.80 4.30
CA CYS A 170 13.77 -6.81 5.69
C CYS A 170 14.97 -6.79 6.65
N THR A 171 16.04 -7.52 6.37
CA THR A 171 17.29 -7.48 7.15
C THR A 171 17.93 -6.08 7.10
N ILE A 172 18.04 -5.47 5.92
CA ILE A 172 18.56 -4.09 5.80
C ILE A 172 17.69 -3.11 6.58
N TYR A 173 16.36 -3.26 6.52
CA TYR A 173 15.44 -2.44 7.30
C TYR A 173 15.66 -2.62 8.80
N GLY A 174 15.80 -3.87 9.26
CA GLY A 174 16.15 -4.22 10.64
C GLY A 174 17.48 -3.61 11.10
N ASP A 175 18.53 -3.69 10.29
CA ASP A 175 19.85 -3.13 10.61
C ASP A 175 19.78 -1.60 10.82
N VAL A 176 19.03 -0.89 9.96
CA VAL A 176 18.83 0.55 10.09
C VAL A 176 18.01 0.87 11.34
N LEU A 177 16.93 0.13 11.59
CA LEU A 177 16.12 0.32 12.80
C LEU A 177 16.95 0.08 14.07
N ALA A 178 17.74 -0.98 14.11
CA ALA A 178 18.61 -1.36 15.22
C ALA A 178 19.64 -0.26 15.53
N TYR A 179 20.24 0.31 14.47
CA TYR A 179 21.14 1.44 14.59
C TYR A 179 20.47 2.66 15.23
N TRP A 180 19.28 3.04 14.75
CA TRP A 180 18.58 4.25 15.22
C TRP A 180 17.87 4.07 16.56
N SER A 181 17.51 2.86 16.95
CA SER A 181 16.90 2.56 18.25
C SER A 181 17.91 2.11 19.31
N ASN A 182 19.18 1.93 18.95
CA ASN A 182 20.22 1.38 19.82
C ASN A 182 19.82 0.02 20.44
N GLN A 183 19.06 -0.80 19.70
CA GLN A 183 18.66 -2.15 20.11
C GLN A 183 19.35 -3.20 19.25
N ARG A 184 19.75 -4.31 19.87
CA ARG A 184 20.39 -5.44 19.15
C ARG A 184 19.41 -6.49 18.66
N ARG A 185 18.26 -6.61 19.31
CA ARG A 185 17.21 -7.58 18.99
C ARG A 185 15.95 -6.82 18.62
N LEU A 186 15.51 -7.00 17.38
CA LEU A 186 14.24 -6.53 16.83
C LEU A 186 13.33 -7.71 16.51
#